data_AF-T1BUZ2-F1
#
_entry.id   AF-T1BUZ2-F1
#
_cell.length_a   1.000
_cell.length_b   1.000
_cell.length_c   1.000
_cell.angle_alpha   90.00
_cell.angle_beta   90.00
_cell.angle_gamma   90.00
#
_symmetry.space_group_name_H-M   'P 1'
#
loop_
_entity.id
_entity.type
_entity.pdbx_description
1 polymer ?
#
loop_
_entity_poly.entity_id
_entity_poly.type
_entity_poly.pdbx_seq_one_letter_code
_entity_poly.pdbx_strand_id
1 'polypeptide(L)' 'MAGVFQRPAARRDLIEHYVFLADNGGETVADRFLTRAQESFTQILEQPLMGSPLASHRPELAGLRK' A
#
# COMPACT_ATOMS: atom_id res chain seq x y z
N MET A 1 0.24 -19.33 7.57
CA MET A 1 -0.09 -18.99 6.17
C MET A 1 0.23 -17.51 6.00
N ALA A 2 1.07 -17.14 5.05
CA ALA A 2 1.44 -15.73 4.84
C ALA A 2 0.25 -14.98 4.22
N GLY A 3 -0.01 -13.76 4.67
CA GLY A 3 -1.11 -12.93 4.17
C GLY A 3 -0.79 -11.45 4.34
N VAL A 4 -1.40 -10.62 3.50
CA VAL A 4 -1.25 -9.16 3.58
C VAL A 4 -2.18 -8.62 4.65
N PHE A 5 -1.61 -8.03 5.70
CA PHE A 5 -2.37 -7.36 6.76
C PHE A 5 -2.29 -5.85 6.58
N GLN A 6 -3.45 -5.21 6.42
CA GLN A 6 -3.54 -3.76 6.32
C GLN A 6 -3.90 -3.15 7.67
N ARG A 7 -3.12 -2.18 8.14
CA ARG A 7 -3.48 -1.40 9.32
C ARG A 7 -4.72 -0.54 9.00
N PRO A 8 -5.58 -0.23 9.99
CA PRO A 8 -6.74 0.65 9.77
C PRO A 8 -6.40 2.03 9.21
N ALA A 9 -5.18 2.54 9.45
CA ALA A 9 -4.68 3.77 8.83
C ALA A 9 -4.46 3.57 7.32
N ALA A 10 -3.71 2.55 6.92
CA ALA A 10 -3.46 2.24 5.51
C ALA A 10 -4.75 2.02 4.70
N ARG A 11 -5.79 1.41 5.30
CA ARG A 11 -7.11 1.29 4.65
C ARG A 11 -7.75 2.66 4.39
N ARG A 12 -7.64 3.59 5.33
CA ARG A 12 -8.16 4.96 5.17
C ARG A 12 -7.39 5.70 4.08
N ASP A 13 -6.07 5.55 4.05
CA ASP A 13 -5.21 6.16 3.02
C ASP A 13 -5.62 5.69 1.61
N LEU A 14 -5.88 4.38 1.43
CA LEU A 14 -6.38 3.85 0.15
C LEU A 14 -7.73 4.47 -0.27
N ILE A 15 -8.64 4.66 0.68
CA ILE A 15 -9.95 5.28 0.42
C ILE A 15 -9.78 6.76 0.03
N GLU A 16 -8.96 7.50 0.77
CA GLU A 16 -8.70 8.91 0.50
C GLU A 16 -8.10 9.11 -0.90
N HIS A 17 -7.10 8.30 -1.26
CA HIS A 17 -6.53 8.33 -2.61
C HIS A 17 -7.54 7.96 -3.69
N TYR A 18 -8.37 6.94 -3.47
CA TYR A 18 -9.42 6.58 -4.41
C TYR A 18 -10.38 7.75 -4.66
N VAL A 19 -10.91 8.35 -3.59
CA VAL A 19 -11.84 9.48 -3.67
C VAL A 19 -11.20 10.67 -4.38
N PHE A 20 -9.95 11.01 -4.02
CA PHE A 20 -9.21 12.09 -4.68
C PHE A 20 -9.04 11.85 -6.18
N LEU A 21 -8.65 10.64 -6.58
CA LEU A 21 -8.45 10.29 -7.99
C LEU A 21 -9.77 10.27 -8.77
N ALA A 22 -10.86 9.80 -8.15
CA ALA A 22 -12.17 9.80 -8.77
C ALA A 22 -12.65 11.24 -9.03
N ASP A 23 -12.46 12.13 -8.06
CA ASP A 23 -12.86 13.54 -8.14
C ASP A 23 -12.03 14.33 -9.18
N ASN A 24 -10.74 14.04 -9.29
CA ASN A 24 -9.81 14.82 -10.14
C ASN A 24 -9.53 14.19 -11.51
N GLY A 25 -9.80 12.90 -11.69
CA GLY A 25 -9.45 12.13 -12.90
C GLY A 25 -10.51 11.14 -13.36
N GLY A 26 -11.64 11.05 -12.68
CA GLY A 26 -12.73 10.12 -12.96
C GLY A 26 -12.52 8.72 -12.37
N GLU A 27 -13.61 7.98 -12.23
CA GLU A 27 -13.64 6.65 -11.60
C GLU A 27 -12.67 5.66 -12.26
N THR A 28 -12.52 5.68 -13.58
CA THR A 28 -11.57 4.82 -14.30
C THR A 28 -10.13 4.95 -13.80
N VAL A 29 -9.70 6.16 -13.39
CA VAL A 29 -8.36 6.39 -12.85
C VAL A 29 -8.25 5.84 -11.43
N ALA A 30 -9.29 6.03 -10.61
CA ALA A 30 -9.35 5.53 -9.24
C ALA A 30 -9.38 3.99 -9.20
N ASP A 31 -10.16 3.35 -10.07
CA ASP A 31 -10.24 1.88 -10.19
C ASP A 31 -8.91 1.27 -10.63
N ARG A 32 -8.24 1.92 -11.60
CA ARG A 32 -6.90 1.50 -12.02
C ARG A 32 -5.90 1.61 -10.87
N PHE A 33 -5.96 2.67 -10.07
CA PHE A 33 -5.12 2.80 -8.87
C PHE A 33 -5.35 1.66 -7.88
N LEU A 34 -6.62 1.36 -7.55
CA LEU A 34 -6.94 0.32 -6.58
C LEU A 34 -6.50 -1.07 -7.07
N THR A 35 -6.71 -1.36 -8.36
CA THR A 35 -6.27 -2.60 -9.01
C THR A 35 -4.76 -2.77 -8.92
N ARG A 36 -4.00 -1.72 -9.27
CA ARG A 36 -2.53 -1.75 -9.19
C ARG A 36 -2.02 -1.89 -7.75
N ALA A 37 -2.68 -1.24 -6.78
CA ALA A 37 -2.34 -1.39 -5.37
C ALA A 37 -2.50 -2.85 -4.91
N GLN A 38 -3.60 -3.52 -5.30
CA GLN A 38 -3.84 -4.93 -4.98
C GLN A 38 -2.80 -5.86 -5.63
N GLU A 39 -2.44 -5.62 -6.89
CA GLU A 39 -1.36 -6.36 -7.55
C GLU A 39 -0.02 -6.19 -6.82
N SER A 40 0.32 -4.97 -6.40
CA SER A 40 1.52 -4.70 -5.61
C SER A 40 1.51 -5.43 -4.27
N PHE A 41 0.36 -5.53 -3.60
CA PHE A 41 0.25 -6.30 -2.36
C PHE A 41 0.52 -7.79 -2.56
N THR A 42 0.04 -8.36 -3.66
CA THR A 42 0.36 -9.74 -4.04
C THR A 42 1.86 -9.92 -4.29
N GLN A 43 2.50 -8.99 -5.00
CA GLN A 43 3.94 -9.03 -5.24
C GLN A 43 4.75 -8.95 -3.93
N ILE A 44 4.35 -8.08 -3.00
CA ILE A 44 4.98 -7.99 -1.67
C ILE A 44 4.79 -9.29 -0.89
N LEU A 45 3.65 -9.95 -1.02
CA LEU A 45 3.42 -11.25 -0.37
C LEU A 45 4.35 -12.33 -0.94
N GLU A 46 4.54 -12.35 -2.25
CA GLU A 46 5.44 -13.28 -2.94
C GLU A 46 6.93 -12.98 -2.66
N GLN A 47 7.28 -11.70 -2.53
CA GLN A 47 8.65 -11.24 -2.30
C GLN A 47 8.72 -10.22 -1.15
N PRO A 48 8.60 -10.65 0.13
CA PRO A 48 8.51 -9.73 1.28
C PRO A 48 9.74 -8.84 1.49
N LEU A 49 10.87 -9.18 0.86
CA LEU A 49 12.12 -8.44 0.96
C LEU A 49 12.38 -7.49 -0.23
N MET A 50 11.43 -7.37 -1.18
CA MET A 50 11.61 -6.57 -2.39
C MET A 50 11.79 -5.06 -2.11
N GLY A 51 11.19 -4.56 -1.03
CA GLY A 51 11.35 -3.16 -0.62
C GLY A 51 12.76 -2.86 -0.12
N SER A 52 13.15 -1.59 -0.15
CA SER A 52 14.41 -1.15 0.47
C SER A 52 14.24 -1.08 1.98
N PRO A 53 15.23 -1.52 2.80
CA PRO A 53 15.16 -1.36 4.25
C PRO A 53 14.94 0.11 4.64
N LEU A 54 14.02 0.36 5.59
CA LEU A 54 13.78 1.68 6.12
C LEU A 54 14.78 1.97 7.24
N ALA A 55 15.75 2.83 6.98
CA ALA A 55 16.64 3.34 8.03
C ALA A 55 15.89 4.35 8.90
N SER A 56 15.61 3.99 10.15
CA SER A 56 14.91 4.82 11.11
C SER A 56 15.50 4.67 12.50
N HIS A 57 15.58 5.78 13.25
CA HIS A 57 16.00 5.79 14.65
C HIS A 57 14.85 5.42 15.60
N ARG A 58 13.62 5.32 15.08
CA ARG A 58 12.42 4.99 15.82
C ARG A 58 12.28 3.47 15.98
N PRO A 59 12.37 2.91 17.20
CA PRO A 59 12.33 1.46 17.41
C PRO A 59 11.05 0.81 16.87
N GLU A 60 9.92 1.51 16.90
CA GLU A 60 8.63 1.03 16.41
C GLU A 60 8.57 0.82 14.88
N LEU A 61 9.57 1.34 14.15
CA LEU A 61 9.71 1.17 12.70
C LEU A 61 10.82 0.16 12.33
N ALA A 62 11.44 -0.49 13.31
CA ALA A 62 12.49 -1.47 13.07
C ALA A 62 11.97 -2.63 12.20
N GLY A 63 12.75 -3.02 11.18
CA GLY A 63 12.40 -4.10 10.26
C GLY A 63 11.43 -3.71 9.13
N LEU A 64 10.93 -2.47 9.10
CA LEU A 64 10.11 -1.99 7.99
C LEU A 64 10.93 -1.77 6.71
N ARG A 65 10.23 -1.84 5.58
CA ARG A 65 10.77 -1.65 4.23
C ARG A 65 9.88 -0.66 3.46
N LYS A 66 10.46 0.07 2.52
CA LYS A 66 9.81 1.04 1.64
C LYS A 66 9.84 0.59 0.18
#